data_AF-A0A963IK91-F1
#
_entry.id   AF-A0A963IK91-F1
#
_cell.length_a   1.000
_cell.length_b   1.000
_cell.length_c   1.000
_cell.angle_alpha   90.00
_cell.angle_beta   90.00
_cell.angle_gamma   90.00
#
_symmetry.space_group_name_H-M   'P 1'
#
loop_
_entity.id
_entity.type
_entity.pdbx_description
1 polymer ?
#
loop_
_entity_poly.entity_id
_entity_poly.type
_entity_poly.pdbx_seq_one_letter_code
_entity_poly.pdbx_strand_id
1 'polypeptide(L)'
;MPADEGIEKSAILLIALGEDHASEVLKHLGPKEVQKLGHAMAALRSVPRTRVEEVLKEFQTTAAESAAVNVDTDAYVRSVLTKALGDDKASNLISRILQPGDTNGIEGLKWMDAPTVADLIKNEHPQIIATILVHLAHDHTSDILNQFTERLRNDVVLRIATLEGIQPEALKELNDVMLRLLSGSASVKQSAMGGVRTVAEILNFMGTANETSVVDSIREYDPDLAQKILDEMFVFENLMDLDDRAIQLLLREIQSESLILAMKGATESLREKIFKN
;
A
#
# COMPACT_ATOMS: atom_id res chain seq x y z
N MET A 1 7.67 -28.10 20.82
CA MET A 1 9.04 -28.03 20.27
C MET A 1 9.67 -26.72 20.70
N PRO A 2 10.99 -26.66 20.97
CA PRO A 2 11.66 -25.38 21.20
C PRO A 2 11.47 -24.47 19.98
N ALA A 3 11.22 -23.18 20.22
CA ALA A 3 10.81 -22.23 19.18
C ALA A 3 11.81 -22.12 18.01
N ASP A 4 13.11 -22.28 18.30
CA ASP A 4 14.18 -22.18 17.31
C ASP A 4 14.23 -23.40 16.36
N GLU A 5 13.86 -24.58 16.84
CA GLU A 5 13.86 -25.81 16.02
C GLU A 5 12.73 -25.80 14.97
N GLY A 6 11.57 -25.23 15.31
CA GLY A 6 10.46 -25.07 14.37
C GLY A 6 10.77 -24.08 13.24
N ILE A 7 11.47 -22.99 13.55
CA ILE A 7 11.88 -21.98 12.56
C ILE A 7 12.91 -22.58 11.59
N GLU A 8 13.87 -23.36 12.10
CA GLU A 8 14.87 -24.03 11.28
C GLU A 8 14.22 -25.06 10.33
N LYS A 9 13.30 -25.89 10.83
CA LYS A 9 12.58 -26.87 10.01
C LYS A 9 11.73 -26.19 8.92
N SER A 10 11.05 -25.10 9.25
CA SER A 10 10.28 -24.32 8.28
C SER A 10 11.17 -23.68 7.21
N ALA A 11 12.35 -23.19 7.58
CA ALA A 11 13.32 -22.68 6.61
C ALA A 11 13.84 -23.79 5.67
N ILE A 12 14.12 -24.99 6.19
CA ILE A 12 14.51 -26.15 5.38
C ILE A 12 13.39 -26.55 4.40
N LEU A 13 12.14 -26.53 4.86
CA LEU A 13 10.97 -26.85 4.04
C LEU A 13 10.79 -25.84 2.88
N LEU A 14 10.90 -24.54 3.17
CA LEU A 14 10.80 -23.48 2.16
C LEU A 14 11.92 -23.57 1.12
N ILE A 15 13.16 -23.86 1.54
CA ILE A 15 14.28 -24.08 0.62
C ILE A 15 14.03 -25.30 -0.28
N ALA A 16 13.45 -26.38 0.26
CA ALA A 16 13.14 -27.59 -0.50
C ALA A 16 11.98 -27.40 -1.52
N LEU A 17 11.05 -26.49 -1.25
CA LEU A 17 9.93 -26.13 -2.14
C LEU A 17 10.37 -25.32 -3.36
N GLY A 18 11.52 -24.66 -3.29
CA GLY A 18 12.03 -23.76 -4.34
C GLY A 18 11.39 -22.37 -4.30
N GLU A 19 11.99 -21.43 -5.03
CA GLU A 19 11.70 -20.00 -4.96
C GLU A 19 10.22 -19.67 -5.24
N ASP A 20 9.65 -20.25 -6.30
CA ASP A 20 8.28 -19.97 -6.72
C ASP A 20 7.24 -20.36 -5.65
N HIS A 21 7.38 -21.56 -5.08
CA HIS A 21 6.42 -22.07 -4.10
C HIS A 21 6.66 -21.49 -2.71
N ALA A 22 7.91 -21.22 -2.34
CA ALA A 22 8.24 -20.53 -1.09
C ALA A 22 7.67 -19.11 -1.08
N SER A 23 7.72 -18.41 -2.22
CA SER A 23 7.11 -17.09 -2.40
C SER A 23 5.62 -17.10 -2.07
N GLU A 24 4.86 -18.07 -2.58
CA GLU A 24 3.42 -18.16 -2.29
C GLU A 24 3.16 -18.40 -0.80
N VAL A 25 3.96 -19.23 -0.13
CA VAL A 25 3.83 -19.46 1.32
C VAL A 25 4.17 -18.19 2.12
N LEU A 26 5.20 -17.43 1.72
CA LEU A 26 5.61 -16.20 2.40
C LEU A 26 4.58 -15.08 2.31
N LYS A 27 3.74 -15.05 1.27
CA LYS A 27 2.63 -14.08 1.15
C LYS A 27 1.58 -14.23 2.26
N HIS A 28 1.48 -15.41 2.86
CA HIS A 28 0.53 -15.69 3.93
C HIS A 28 1.09 -15.42 5.34
N LEU A 29 2.34 -14.98 5.46
CA LEU A 29 3.04 -14.77 6.73
C LEU A 29 3.19 -13.29 7.06
N GLY A 30 3.19 -12.96 8.36
CA GLY A 30 3.39 -11.59 8.81
C GLY A 30 4.84 -11.10 8.67
N PRO A 31 5.11 -9.79 8.66
CA PRO A 31 6.47 -9.24 8.42
C PRO A 31 7.54 -9.78 9.38
N LYS A 32 7.19 -9.97 10.66
CA LYS A 32 8.10 -10.51 11.67
C LYS A 32 8.42 -11.99 11.45
N GLU A 33 7.47 -12.76 10.92
CA GLU A 33 7.63 -14.19 10.64
C GLU A 33 8.47 -14.38 9.39
N VAL A 34 8.21 -13.60 8.35
CA VAL A 34 9.03 -13.52 7.13
C VAL A 34 10.46 -13.12 7.50
N GLN A 35 10.65 -12.15 8.40
CA GLN A 35 11.99 -11.76 8.86
C GLN A 35 12.70 -12.90 9.59
N LYS A 36 12.02 -13.61 10.50
CA LYS A 36 12.60 -14.75 11.23
C LYS A 36 12.96 -15.91 10.28
N LEU A 37 12.06 -16.27 9.37
CA LEU A 37 12.28 -17.30 8.37
C LEU A 37 13.40 -16.91 7.40
N GLY A 38 13.44 -15.65 6.95
CA GLY A 38 14.51 -15.13 6.11
C GLY A 38 15.88 -15.20 6.76
N HIS A 39 15.99 -14.87 8.05
CA HIS A 39 17.24 -15.02 8.81
C HIS A 39 17.66 -16.50 8.93
N ALA A 40 16.71 -17.39 9.21
CA ALA A 40 16.98 -18.82 9.29
C ALA A 40 17.39 -19.41 7.94
N MET A 41 16.72 -19.04 6.85
CA MET A 41 17.07 -19.44 5.48
C MET A 41 18.47 -18.94 5.09
N ALA A 42 18.82 -17.70 5.45
CA ALA A 42 20.14 -17.14 5.18
C ALA A 42 21.26 -17.78 6.02
N ALA A 43 20.95 -18.23 7.25
CA ALA A 43 21.91 -18.92 8.12
C ALA A 43 22.22 -20.36 7.65
N LEU A 44 21.29 -20.98 6.92
CA LEU A 44 21.44 -22.34 6.38
C LEU A 44 22.33 -22.34 5.13
N ARG A 45 23.65 -22.53 5.33
CA ARG A 45 24.63 -22.58 4.23
C ARG A 45 24.52 -23.82 3.34
N SER A 46 24.20 -24.96 3.93
CA SER A 46 24.05 -26.24 3.24
C SER A 46 23.29 -27.20 4.15
N VAL A 47 22.24 -27.82 3.62
CA VAL A 47 21.41 -28.77 4.36
C VAL A 47 21.62 -30.16 3.77
N PRO A 48 22.03 -31.17 4.56
CA PRO A 48 22.15 -32.54 4.08
C PRO A 48 20.81 -33.06 3.56
N ARG A 49 20.84 -33.82 2.46
CA ARG A 49 19.64 -34.41 1.87
C ARG A 49 18.84 -35.26 2.87
N THR A 50 19.52 -35.99 3.76
CA THR A 50 18.90 -36.77 4.83
C THR A 50 18.05 -35.90 5.76
N ARG A 51 18.50 -34.69 6.07
CA ARG A 51 17.78 -33.75 6.93
C ARG A 51 16.57 -33.16 6.23
N VAL A 52 16.65 -32.89 4.93
CA VAL A 52 15.50 -32.46 4.12
C VAL A 52 14.43 -33.55 4.08
N GLU A 53 14.84 -34.81 3.87
CA GLU A 53 13.93 -35.95 3.84
C GLU A 53 13.24 -36.19 5.19
N GLU A 54 13.95 -36.02 6.31
CA GLU A 54 13.36 -36.05 7.66
C GLU A 54 12.28 -34.99 7.84
N VAL A 55 12.58 -33.74 7.49
CA VAL A 55 11.65 -32.60 7.65
C VAL A 55 10.42 -32.75 6.76
N LEU A 56 10.59 -33.20 5.51
CA LEU A 56 9.46 -33.47 4.60
C LEU A 56 8.55 -34.57 5.11
N LYS A 57 9.11 -35.65 5.67
CA LYS A 57 8.35 -36.77 6.22
C LYS A 57 7.56 -36.38 7.47
N GLU A 58 8.18 -35.58 8.34
CA GLU A 58 7.53 -34.99 9.51
C GLU A 58 6.38 -34.09 9.09
N PHE A 59 6.61 -33.16 8.15
CA PHE A 59 5.58 -32.29 7.60
C PHE A 59 4.43 -33.09 6.99
N GLN A 60 4.71 -34.13 6.19
CA GLN A 60 3.68 -34.96 5.57
C GLN A 60 2.80 -35.66 6.62
N THR A 61 3.40 -36.15 7.70
CA THR A 61 2.67 -36.82 8.79
C THR A 61 1.79 -35.82 9.53
N THR A 62 2.33 -34.67 9.92
CA THR A 62 1.58 -33.61 10.59
C THR A 62 0.49 -33.01 9.69
N ALA A 63 0.77 -32.84 8.40
CA ALA A 63 -0.20 -32.36 7.42
C ALA A 63 -1.32 -33.38 7.20
N ALA A 64 -1.03 -34.68 7.15
CA ALA A 64 -2.06 -35.72 7.05
C ALA A 64 -2.94 -35.80 8.30
N GLU A 65 -2.35 -35.67 9.48
CA GLU A 65 -3.06 -35.63 10.77
C GLU A 65 -3.93 -34.37 10.90
N SER A 66 -3.44 -33.22 10.42
CA SER A 66 -4.18 -31.94 10.43
C SER A 66 -5.23 -31.87 9.31
N ALA A 67 -4.97 -32.51 8.16
CA ALA A 67 -5.91 -32.62 7.04
C ALA A 67 -7.06 -33.61 7.31
N ALA A 68 -6.88 -34.55 8.25
CA ALA A 68 -7.95 -35.48 8.65
C ALA A 68 -9.15 -34.77 9.32
N VAL A 69 -9.00 -33.51 9.75
CA VAL A 69 -10.09 -32.68 10.29
C VAL A 69 -10.62 -31.68 9.25
N ASN A 70 -9.83 -31.34 8.23
CA ASN A 70 -10.21 -30.48 7.12
C ASN A 70 -10.32 -31.30 5.83
N VAL A 71 -11.40 -32.08 5.70
CA VAL A 71 -11.98 -32.26 4.37
C VAL A 71 -12.24 -30.84 3.86
N ASP A 72 -11.71 -30.50 2.70
CA ASP A 72 -11.97 -29.24 2.00
C ASP A 72 -13.48 -29.17 1.69
N THR A 73 -14.25 -28.80 2.71
CA THR A 73 -15.71 -28.69 2.68
C THR A 73 -16.11 -27.69 1.61
N ASP A 74 -15.25 -26.73 1.31
CA ASP A 74 -15.52 -25.70 0.32
C ASP A 74 -15.44 -26.26 -1.09
N ALA A 75 -14.40 -27.04 -1.40
CA ALA A 75 -14.32 -27.75 -2.68
C ALA A 75 -15.42 -28.82 -2.82
N TYR A 76 -15.73 -29.54 -1.73
CA TYR A 76 -16.80 -30.54 -1.73
C TYR A 76 -18.17 -29.89 -1.94
N VAL A 77 -18.52 -28.85 -1.18
CA VAL A 77 -19.77 -28.09 -1.28
C VAL A 77 -19.88 -27.41 -2.64
N ARG A 78 -18.80 -26.81 -3.17
CA ARG A 78 -18.73 -26.27 -4.54
C ARG A 78 -19.08 -27.35 -5.56
N SER A 79 -18.46 -28.53 -5.47
CA SER A 79 -18.73 -29.63 -6.41
C SER A 79 -20.18 -30.14 -6.33
N VAL A 80 -20.75 -30.20 -5.12
CA VAL A 80 -22.12 -30.68 -4.88
C VAL A 80 -23.15 -29.68 -5.39
N LEU A 81 -22.97 -28.39 -5.08
CA LEU A 81 -23.88 -27.32 -5.51
C LEU A 81 -23.84 -27.12 -7.04
N THR A 82 -22.65 -27.17 -7.66
CA THR A 82 -22.51 -27.10 -9.12
C THR A 82 -23.20 -28.27 -9.82
N LYS A 83 -23.06 -29.49 -9.31
CA LYS A 83 -23.75 -30.67 -9.87
C LYS A 83 -25.27 -30.65 -9.68
N ALA A 84 -25.76 -30.07 -8.58
CA ALA A 84 -27.19 -30.06 -8.28
C ALA A 84 -27.96 -28.93 -9.00
N LEU A 85 -27.32 -27.79 -9.27
CA LEU A 85 -28.00 -26.56 -9.68
C LEU A 85 -27.52 -25.99 -11.03
N GLY A 86 -26.43 -26.51 -11.59
CA GLY A 86 -25.78 -26.00 -12.81
C GLY A 86 -24.88 -24.79 -12.52
N ASP A 87 -23.86 -24.59 -13.37
CA ASP A 87 -22.77 -23.63 -13.14
C ASP A 87 -23.24 -22.20 -12.80
N ASP A 88 -24.21 -21.66 -13.54
CA ASP A 88 -24.65 -20.26 -13.37
C ASP A 88 -25.41 -20.00 -12.06
N LYS A 89 -26.23 -20.95 -11.61
CA LYS A 89 -27.01 -20.82 -10.36
C LYS A 89 -26.18 -21.20 -9.15
N ALA A 90 -25.31 -22.20 -9.31
CA ALA A 90 -24.39 -22.62 -8.29
C ALA A 90 -23.36 -21.52 -8.01
N SER A 91 -22.78 -20.87 -9.02
CA SER A 91 -21.77 -19.82 -8.84
C SER A 91 -22.25 -18.68 -7.91
N ASN A 92 -23.50 -18.22 -8.09
CA ASN A 92 -24.09 -17.18 -7.24
C ASN A 92 -24.43 -17.63 -5.80
N LEU A 93 -24.71 -18.92 -5.59
CA LEU A 93 -24.97 -19.47 -4.26
C LEU A 93 -23.68 -19.86 -3.54
N ILE A 94 -22.73 -20.41 -4.27
CA ILE A 94 -21.37 -20.75 -3.83
C ILE A 94 -20.65 -19.47 -3.40
N SER A 95 -20.76 -18.38 -4.15
CA SER A 95 -20.20 -17.08 -3.73
C SER A 95 -20.88 -16.55 -2.45
N ARG A 96 -22.20 -16.70 -2.30
CA ARG A 96 -22.90 -16.30 -1.07
C ARG A 96 -22.65 -17.18 0.15
N ILE A 97 -22.34 -18.47 -0.05
CA ILE A 97 -22.18 -19.47 1.02
C ILE A 97 -20.71 -19.64 1.42
N LEU A 98 -19.78 -19.63 0.46
CA LEU A 98 -18.35 -19.83 0.68
C LEU A 98 -17.57 -18.51 0.84
N GLN A 99 -18.12 -17.37 0.40
CA GLN A 99 -17.55 -16.03 0.65
C GLN A 99 -18.54 -15.12 1.38
N PRO A 100 -18.85 -15.37 2.67
CA PRO A 100 -19.41 -14.34 3.51
C PRO A 100 -18.32 -13.32 3.89
N GLY A 101 -17.94 -12.43 2.95
CA GLY A 101 -17.11 -11.25 3.27
C GLY A 101 -15.70 -11.22 2.68
N ASP A 102 -15.55 -11.39 1.36
CA ASP A 102 -14.25 -11.26 0.69
C ASP A 102 -13.82 -9.78 0.57
N THR A 103 -13.27 -9.30 1.69
CA THR A 103 -12.50 -8.08 2.03
C THR A 103 -12.98 -7.62 3.42
N ASN A 104 -12.48 -8.27 4.47
CA ASN A 104 -12.68 -7.76 5.83
C ASN A 104 -12.03 -6.37 5.90
N GLY A 105 -12.82 -5.30 6.01
CA GLY A 105 -12.30 -3.94 6.12
C GLY A 105 -11.29 -3.78 7.27
N ILE A 106 -11.43 -4.56 8.34
CA ILE A 106 -10.46 -4.61 9.45
C ILE A 106 -9.16 -5.36 9.05
N GLU A 107 -9.23 -6.41 8.22
CA GLU A 107 -8.03 -7.10 7.74
C GLU A 107 -7.14 -6.16 6.91
N GLY A 108 -7.75 -5.25 6.13
CA GLY A 108 -7.01 -4.24 5.37
C GLY A 108 -6.11 -3.37 6.24
N LEU A 109 -6.54 -3.06 7.46
CA LEU A 109 -5.76 -2.25 8.41
C LEU A 109 -4.49 -2.96 8.90
N LYS A 110 -4.45 -4.30 8.91
CA LYS A 110 -3.27 -5.05 9.38
C LYS A 110 -2.03 -4.83 8.51
N TRP A 111 -2.24 -4.45 7.25
CA TRP A 111 -1.19 -4.26 6.26
C TRP A 111 -0.72 -2.81 6.14
N MET A 112 -1.41 -1.89 6.81
CA MET A 112 -1.13 -0.46 6.78
C MET A 112 -0.13 -0.09 7.88
N ASP A 113 0.65 0.98 7.69
CA ASP A 113 1.51 1.51 8.73
C ASP A 113 0.70 2.27 9.80
N ALA A 114 1.17 2.21 11.05
CA ALA A 114 0.46 2.76 12.21
C ALA A 114 0.05 4.25 12.07
N PRO A 115 0.87 5.16 11.50
CA PRO A 115 0.46 6.54 11.24
C PRO A 115 -0.77 6.66 10.34
N THR A 116 -0.86 5.82 9.30
CA THR A 116 -1.99 5.85 8.35
C THR A 116 -3.26 5.30 8.98
N VAL A 117 -3.15 4.21 9.72
CA VAL A 117 -4.30 3.65 10.46
C VAL A 117 -4.79 4.67 11.48
N ALA A 118 -3.89 5.31 12.22
CA ALA A 118 -4.23 6.36 13.16
C ALA A 118 -4.95 7.54 12.48
N ASP A 119 -4.44 8.02 11.35
CA ASP A 119 -5.04 9.13 10.61
C ASP A 119 -6.46 8.82 10.11
N LEU A 120 -6.68 7.56 9.71
CA LEU A 120 -7.97 7.07 9.21
C LEU A 120 -9.02 6.97 10.32
N ILE A 121 -8.64 6.54 11.53
CA ILE A 121 -9.60 6.27 12.61
C ILE A 121 -9.63 7.34 13.72
N LYS A 122 -8.73 8.34 13.72
CA LYS A 122 -8.62 9.35 14.81
C LYS A 122 -9.88 10.17 15.08
N ASN A 123 -10.76 10.30 14.08
CA ASN A 123 -12.01 11.06 14.17
C ASN A 123 -13.20 10.19 14.58
N GLU A 124 -13.02 8.89 14.69
CA GLU A 124 -14.06 7.97 15.12
C GLU A 124 -14.31 8.04 16.62
N HIS A 125 -15.49 7.56 17.04
CA HIS A 125 -15.82 7.50 18.45
C HIS A 125 -14.84 6.54 19.18
N PRO A 126 -14.38 6.84 20.42
CA PRO A 126 -13.40 6.00 21.14
C PRO A 126 -13.81 4.53 21.28
N GLN A 127 -15.11 4.25 21.33
CA GLN A 127 -15.64 2.89 21.34
C GLN A 127 -15.39 2.13 20.01
N ILE A 128 -15.52 2.82 18.87
CA ILE A 128 -15.27 2.24 17.53
C ILE A 128 -13.78 1.96 17.38
N ILE A 129 -12.94 2.93 17.76
CA ILE A 129 -11.48 2.76 17.76
C ILE A 129 -11.07 1.56 18.63
N ALA A 130 -11.61 1.45 19.85
CA ALA A 130 -11.35 0.31 20.73
C ALA A 130 -11.77 -1.03 20.09
N THR A 131 -12.93 -1.05 19.43
CA THR A 131 -13.45 -2.23 18.72
C THR A 131 -12.50 -2.66 17.60
N ILE A 132 -12.00 -1.70 16.80
CA ILE A 132 -11.03 -1.96 15.73
C ILE A 132 -9.72 -2.52 16.29
N LEU A 133 -9.15 -1.85 17.29
CA LEU A 133 -7.81 -2.15 17.81
C LEU A 133 -7.71 -3.51 18.50
N VAL A 134 -8.81 -4.05 19.03
CA VAL A 134 -8.87 -5.40 19.63
C VAL A 134 -8.69 -6.51 18.58
N HIS A 135 -8.91 -6.20 17.29
CA HIS A 135 -8.72 -7.13 16.18
C HIS A 135 -7.35 -7.00 15.49
N LEU A 136 -6.49 -6.07 15.93
CA LEU A 136 -5.13 -5.88 15.43
C LEU A 136 -4.08 -6.50 16.37
N ALA A 137 -2.88 -6.75 15.85
CA ALA A 137 -1.78 -7.28 16.66
C ALA A 137 -1.36 -6.28 17.76
N HIS A 138 -1.02 -6.77 18.95
CA HIS A 138 -0.77 -5.93 20.14
C HIS A 138 0.32 -4.86 19.93
N ASP A 139 1.37 -5.21 19.20
CA ASP A 139 2.45 -4.31 18.82
C ASP A 139 1.97 -3.22 17.86
N HIS A 140 1.23 -3.59 16.83
CA HIS A 140 0.65 -2.63 15.89
C HIS A 140 -0.35 -1.68 16.55
N THR A 141 -1.20 -2.22 17.43
CA THR A 141 -2.12 -1.43 18.27
C THR A 141 -1.36 -0.44 19.16
N SER A 142 -0.26 -0.87 19.78
CA SER A 142 0.61 0.02 20.57
C SER A 142 1.15 1.16 19.72
N ASP A 143 1.64 0.86 18.52
CA ASP A 143 2.19 1.87 17.61
C ASP A 143 1.12 2.86 17.14
N ILE A 144 -0.12 2.42 16.89
CA ILE A 144 -1.26 3.28 16.55
C ILE A 144 -1.64 4.18 17.74
N LEU A 145 -1.75 3.62 18.94
CA LEU A 145 -2.09 4.37 20.15
C LEU A 145 -1.07 5.49 20.43
N ASN A 146 0.20 5.27 20.10
CA ASN A 146 1.26 6.28 20.22
C ASN A 146 1.08 7.49 19.29
N GLN A 147 0.30 7.36 18.21
CA GLN A 147 -0.02 8.48 17.31
C GLN A 147 -1.16 9.36 17.84
N PHE A 148 -1.94 8.89 18.81
CA PHE A 148 -3.06 9.64 19.36
C PHE A 148 -2.65 10.62 20.45
N THR A 149 -3.47 11.67 20.63
CA THR A 149 -3.37 12.56 21.79
C THR A 149 -3.55 11.79 23.09
N GLU A 150 -2.91 12.25 24.17
CA GLU A 150 -2.97 11.59 25.48
C GLU A 150 -4.40 11.35 25.95
N ARG A 151 -5.29 12.33 25.74
CA ARG A 151 -6.71 12.22 26.10
C ARG A 151 -7.40 11.08 25.34
N LEU A 152 -7.25 11.03 24.02
CA LEU A 152 -7.88 10.01 23.18
C LEU A 152 -7.31 8.62 23.48
N ARG A 153 -5.99 8.51 23.60
CA ARG A 153 -5.29 7.27 23.94
C ARG A 153 -5.81 6.68 25.25
N ASN A 154 -5.90 7.49 26.31
CA ASN A 154 -6.34 7.01 27.63
C ASN A 154 -7.80 6.54 27.61
N ASP A 155 -8.68 7.25 26.90
CA ASP A 155 -10.09 6.86 26.75
C ASP A 155 -10.23 5.53 25.98
N VAL A 156 -9.55 5.40 24.84
CA VAL A 156 -9.54 4.18 24.03
C VAL A 156 -9.02 2.97 24.82
N VAL A 157 -7.93 3.13 25.57
CA VAL A 157 -7.37 2.06 26.42
C VAL A 157 -8.36 1.63 27.50
N LEU A 158 -9.06 2.58 28.14
CA LEU A 158 -10.10 2.26 29.11
C LEU A 158 -11.24 1.45 28.47
N ARG A 159 -11.67 1.83 27.26
CA ARG A 159 -12.72 1.09 26.52
C ARG A 159 -12.29 -0.32 26.16
N ILE A 160 -11.05 -0.52 25.75
CA ILE A 160 -10.48 -1.86 25.48
C ILE A 160 -10.51 -2.71 26.75
N ALA A 161 -10.12 -2.14 27.89
CA ALA A 161 -10.10 -2.86 29.17
C ALA A 161 -11.50 -3.26 29.67
N THR A 162 -12.54 -2.51 29.33
CA THR A 162 -13.93 -2.77 29.72
C THR A 162 -14.75 -3.49 28.64
N LEU A 163 -14.13 -3.97 27.57
CA LEU A 163 -14.84 -4.58 26.44
C LEU A 163 -15.22 -6.03 26.76
N GLU A 164 -16.51 -6.29 27.03
CA GLU A 164 -17.00 -7.63 27.43
C GLU A 164 -17.39 -8.53 26.23
N GLY A 165 -17.46 -7.97 25.02
CA GLY A 165 -17.78 -8.71 23.79
C GLY A 165 -18.46 -7.82 22.76
N ILE A 166 -18.32 -8.19 21.48
CA ILE A 166 -18.91 -7.45 20.36
C ILE A 166 -19.91 -8.37 19.66
N GLN A 167 -21.13 -7.88 19.43
CA GLN A 167 -22.14 -8.66 18.71
C GLN A 167 -21.69 -8.89 17.26
N PRO A 168 -21.86 -10.10 16.70
CA PRO A 168 -21.45 -10.41 15.33
C PRO A 168 -22.02 -9.45 14.26
N GLU A 169 -23.24 -8.96 14.48
CA GLU A 169 -23.89 -7.99 13.59
C GLU A 169 -23.18 -6.63 13.60
N ALA A 170 -22.72 -6.17 14.76
CA ALA A 170 -21.94 -4.93 14.88
C ALA A 170 -20.55 -5.05 14.24
N LEU A 171 -19.92 -6.23 14.29
CA LEU A 171 -18.66 -6.49 13.57
C LEU A 171 -18.84 -6.41 12.06
N LYS A 172 -19.97 -6.92 11.55
CA LYS A 172 -20.28 -6.86 10.13
C LYS A 172 -20.49 -5.42 9.66
N GLU A 173 -21.25 -4.64 10.41
CA GLU A 173 -21.47 -3.22 10.12
C GLU A 173 -20.15 -2.42 10.18
N LEU A 174 -19.30 -2.70 11.16
CA LEU A 174 -17.99 -2.10 11.27
C LEU A 174 -17.08 -2.46 10.08
N ASN A 175 -17.12 -3.72 9.62
CA ASN A 175 -16.41 -4.13 8.41
C ASN A 175 -16.89 -3.37 7.16
N ASP A 176 -18.20 -3.17 7.01
CA ASP A 176 -18.76 -2.42 5.87
C ASP A 176 -18.35 -0.95 5.89
N VAL A 177 -18.33 -0.33 7.08
CA VAL A 177 -17.83 1.05 7.27
C VAL A 177 -16.33 1.13 6.96
N MET A 178 -15.55 0.18 7.46
CA MET A 178 -14.11 0.12 7.19
C MET A 178 -13.82 -0.06 5.70
N LEU A 179 -14.59 -0.89 4.99
CA LEU A 179 -14.46 -1.07 3.55
C LEU A 179 -14.72 0.23 2.78
N ARG A 180 -15.70 1.04 3.21
CA ARG A 180 -15.98 2.36 2.64
C ARG A 180 -14.86 3.36 2.93
N LEU A 181 -14.34 3.36 4.15
CA LEU A 181 -13.21 4.20 4.51
C LEU A 181 -11.95 3.82 3.73
N LEU A 182 -11.70 2.52 3.53
CA LEU A 182 -10.59 2.00 2.73
C LEU A 182 -10.76 2.28 1.24
N SER A 183 -11.98 2.19 0.69
CA SER A 183 -12.22 2.55 -0.71
C SER A 183 -12.12 4.06 -0.96
N GLY A 184 -12.43 4.89 0.04
CA GLY A 184 -12.17 6.33 0.01
C GLY A 184 -10.70 6.71 0.25
N SER A 185 -10.00 5.94 1.11
CA SER A 185 -8.60 6.17 1.50
C SER A 185 -7.57 5.39 0.69
N ALA A 186 -7.99 4.53 -0.24
CA ALA A 186 -7.14 4.03 -1.33
C ALA A 186 -6.58 5.18 -2.19
N SER A 187 -7.11 6.41 -2.03
CA SER A 187 -6.52 7.65 -2.57
C SER A 187 -5.36 8.24 -1.75
N VAL A 188 -5.05 7.72 -0.56
CA VAL A 188 -4.16 8.40 0.40
C VAL A 188 -2.71 7.89 0.38
N LYS A 189 -2.41 6.75 -0.26
CA LYS A 189 -1.01 6.27 -0.44
C LYS A 189 -0.71 5.57 -1.78
N GLN A 190 -1.39 5.91 -2.86
CA GLN A 190 -0.67 5.90 -4.14
C GLN A 190 0.25 7.11 -4.11
N SER A 191 1.57 6.89 -4.18
CA SER A 191 2.55 7.92 -4.52
C SER A 191 1.90 8.88 -5.51
N ALA A 192 1.68 10.15 -5.14
CA ALA A 192 0.81 11.09 -5.85
C ALA A 192 0.90 10.93 -7.39
N MET A 193 0.04 10.06 -7.94
CA MET A 193 0.06 9.65 -9.34
C MET A 193 -0.85 10.64 -10.06
N GLY A 194 -0.39 11.89 -10.16
CA GLY A 194 -1.18 13.00 -10.65
C GLY A 194 -0.68 14.34 -10.14
N GLY A 195 -1.52 15.36 -10.26
CA GLY A 195 -1.19 16.73 -9.88
C GLY A 195 -0.53 17.52 -11.00
N VAL A 196 -0.33 18.80 -10.71
CA VAL A 196 0.10 19.85 -11.63
C VAL A 196 1.35 19.44 -12.42
N ARG A 197 2.36 18.89 -11.75
CA ARG A 197 3.63 18.48 -12.36
C ARG A 197 3.50 17.30 -13.31
N THR A 198 2.69 16.30 -12.97
CA THR A 198 2.40 15.16 -13.85
C THR A 198 1.68 15.61 -15.11
N VAL A 199 0.74 16.55 -14.98
CA VAL A 199 0.02 17.13 -16.14
C VAL A 199 0.97 17.97 -17.00
N ALA A 200 1.84 18.77 -16.40
CA ALA A 200 2.86 19.54 -17.10
C ALA A 200 3.82 18.64 -17.91
N GLU A 201 4.27 17.53 -17.33
CA GLU A 201 5.10 16.55 -18.05
C GLU A 201 4.34 15.91 -19.22
N ILE A 202 3.08 15.49 -19.03
CA ILE A 202 2.26 14.95 -20.13
C ILE A 202 2.10 15.96 -21.26
N LEU A 203 1.82 17.22 -20.93
CA LEU A 203 1.66 18.31 -21.90
C LEU A 203 2.95 18.61 -22.66
N ASN A 204 4.12 18.56 -22.00
CA ASN A 204 5.42 18.72 -22.63
C ASN A 204 5.72 17.63 -23.69
N PHE A 205 5.11 16.44 -23.58
CA PHE A 205 5.19 15.38 -24.59
C PHE A 205 4.07 15.42 -25.63
N MET A 206 3.06 16.27 -25.45
CA MET A 206 1.99 16.47 -26.43
C MET A 206 2.45 17.45 -27.51
N GLY A 207 1.98 17.24 -28.75
CA GLY A 207 2.22 18.21 -29.82
C GLY A 207 1.58 19.57 -29.50
N THR A 208 2.27 20.66 -29.83
CA THR A 208 1.91 22.05 -29.49
C THR A 208 0.45 22.43 -29.76
N ALA A 209 -0.15 21.91 -30.84
CA ALA A 209 -1.56 22.20 -31.15
C ALA A 209 -2.56 21.61 -30.14
N ASN A 210 -2.27 20.43 -29.59
CA ASN A 210 -3.13 19.77 -28.61
C ASN A 210 -2.84 20.29 -27.20
N GLU A 211 -1.60 20.68 -26.93
CA GLU A 211 -1.17 21.30 -25.67
C GLU A 211 -1.98 22.58 -25.38
N THR A 212 -2.00 23.54 -26.32
CA THR A 212 -2.70 24.82 -26.14
C THR A 212 -4.20 24.61 -25.91
N SER A 213 -4.82 23.71 -26.70
CA SER A 213 -6.25 23.39 -26.57
C SER A 213 -6.61 22.82 -25.19
N VAL A 214 -5.75 21.96 -24.63
CA VAL A 214 -5.96 21.36 -23.31
C VAL A 214 -5.74 22.40 -22.21
N VAL A 215 -4.70 23.24 -22.30
CA VAL A 215 -4.46 24.31 -21.32
C VAL A 215 -5.60 25.33 -21.30
N ASP A 216 -6.12 25.72 -22.46
CA ASP A 216 -7.25 26.65 -22.54
C ASP A 216 -8.53 26.05 -21.96
N SER A 217 -8.79 24.75 -22.21
CA SER A 217 -9.90 24.03 -21.60
C SER A 217 -9.78 23.96 -20.07
N ILE A 218 -8.57 23.79 -19.54
CA ILE A 218 -8.32 23.81 -18.09
C ILE A 218 -8.51 25.23 -17.53
N ARG A 219 -8.07 26.26 -18.26
CA ARG A 219 -8.19 27.67 -17.84
C ARG A 219 -9.64 28.14 -17.77
N GLU A 220 -10.51 27.64 -18.64
CA GLU A 220 -11.96 27.92 -18.57
C GLU A 220 -12.60 27.34 -17.29
N TYR A 221 -12.07 26.22 -16.79
CA TYR A 221 -12.57 25.55 -15.60
C TYR A 221 -11.96 26.13 -14.31
N ASP A 222 -10.63 26.30 -14.29
CA ASP A 222 -9.86 26.80 -13.15
C ASP A 222 -8.61 27.56 -13.65
N PRO A 223 -8.64 28.91 -13.63
CA PRO A 223 -7.51 29.72 -14.11
C PRO A 223 -6.26 29.59 -13.23
N ASP A 224 -6.42 29.36 -11.92
CA ASP A 224 -5.30 29.21 -10.99
C ASP A 224 -4.61 27.87 -11.20
N LEU A 225 -5.36 26.81 -11.50
CA LEU A 225 -4.82 25.49 -11.85
C LEU A 225 -4.06 25.54 -13.18
N ALA A 226 -4.62 26.19 -14.20
CA ALA A 226 -3.94 26.35 -15.48
C ALA A 226 -2.61 27.10 -15.33
N GLN A 227 -2.58 28.16 -14.51
CA GLN A 227 -1.35 28.90 -14.24
C GLN A 227 -0.30 28.02 -13.57
N LYS A 228 -0.67 27.25 -12.54
CA LYS A 228 0.24 26.31 -11.87
C LYS A 228 0.82 25.28 -12.84
N ILE A 229 0.01 24.78 -13.78
CA ILE A 229 0.47 23.80 -14.78
C ILE A 229 1.50 24.45 -15.70
N LEU A 230 1.24 25.66 -16.18
CA LEU A 230 2.18 26.42 -17.02
C LEU A 230 3.50 26.72 -16.30
N ASP A 231 3.44 27.06 -15.01
CA ASP A 231 4.63 27.32 -14.20
C ASP A 231 5.51 26.06 -14.05
N GLU A 232 4.93 24.86 -14.04
CA GLU A 232 5.66 23.58 -14.01
C GLU A 232 6.13 23.12 -15.41
N MET A 233 5.55 23.65 -16.51
CA MET A 233 5.95 23.28 -17.88
C MET A 233 7.29 23.92 -18.29
N PHE A 234 7.57 25.14 -17.82
CA PHE A 234 8.80 25.87 -18.13
C PHE A 234 9.56 26.20 -16.85
N VAL A 235 10.48 25.31 -16.46
CA VAL A 235 11.35 25.53 -15.31
C VAL A 235 12.56 26.38 -15.69
N PHE A 236 13.18 27.03 -14.71
CA PHE A 236 14.31 27.93 -14.93
C PHE A 236 15.49 27.27 -15.67
N GLU A 237 15.67 25.96 -15.51
CA GLU A 237 16.70 25.18 -16.22
C GLU A 237 16.45 25.08 -17.73
N ASN A 238 15.19 25.19 -18.20
CA ASN A 238 14.86 25.16 -19.63
C ASN A 238 15.43 26.35 -20.42
N LEU A 239 15.93 27.40 -19.75
CA LEU A 239 16.72 28.46 -20.39
C LEU A 239 17.99 27.89 -21.08
N MET A 240 18.48 26.73 -20.64
CA MET A 240 19.59 26.02 -21.29
C MET A 240 19.23 25.49 -22.69
N ASP A 241 17.95 25.34 -23.01
CA ASP A 241 17.50 24.82 -24.32
C ASP A 241 17.19 25.94 -25.33
N LEU A 242 17.10 27.20 -24.87
CA LEU A 242 16.87 28.35 -25.73
C LEU A 242 18.08 28.68 -26.62
N ASP A 243 17.86 29.21 -27.81
CA ASP A 243 18.94 29.69 -28.65
C ASP A 243 19.49 31.05 -28.17
N ASP A 244 20.73 31.38 -28.56
CA ASP A 244 21.41 32.63 -28.18
C ASP A 244 20.57 33.87 -28.54
N ARG A 245 19.79 33.80 -29.63
CA ARG A 245 18.90 34.89 -30.06
C ARG A 245 17.69 35.09 -29.13
N ALA A 246 17.05 34.01 -28.67
CA ALA A 246 15.97 34.10 -27.69
C ALA A 246 16.47 34.64 -26.35
N ILE A 247 17.67 34.24 -25.93
CA ILE A 247 18.29 34.76 -24.71
C ILE A 247 18.54 36.27 -24.82
N GLN A 248 19.09 36.75 -25.94
CA GLN A 248 19.32 38.18 -26.15
C GLN A 248 18.03 39.01 -26.16
N LEU A 249 16.93 38.45 -26.67
CA LEU A 249 15.61 39.10 -26.60
C LEU A 249 15.11 39.17 -25.16
N LEU A 250 15.21 38.07 -24.42
CA LEU A 250 14.82 38.00 -23.02
C LEU A 250 15.63 38.98 -22.16
N LEU A 251 16.94 39.08 -22.38
CA LEU A 251 17.83 40.01 -21.68
C LEU A 251 17.46 41.50 -21.88
N ARG A 252 16.78 41.85 -22.98
CA ARG A 252 16.35 43.23 -23.26
C ARG A 252 15.08 43.62 -22.51
N GLU A 253 14.23 42.65 -22.18
CA GLU A 253 12.93 42.87 -21.55
C GLU A 253 12.98 42.76 -20.01
N ILE A 254 14.07 42.22 -19.46
CA ILE A 254 14.22 42.04 -18.00
C ILE A 254 15.04 43.15 -17.35
N GLN A 255 14.67 43.50 -16.12
CA GLN A 255 15.42 44.46 -15.30
C GLN A 255 16.66 43.81 -14.68
N SER A 256 17.79 44.52 -14.67
CA SER A 256 19.08 44.01 -14.18
C SER A 256 19.01 43.51 -12.73
N GLU A 257 18.25 44.16 -11.87
CA GLU A 257 18.11 43.76 -10.45
C GLU A 257 17.42 42.40 -10.29
N SER A 258 16.35 42.15 -11.06
CA SER A 258 15.64 40.86 -11.07
C SER A 258 16.51 39.75 -11.64
N LEU A 259 17.30 40.04 -12.68
CA LEU A 259 18.24 39.08 -13.26
C LEU A 259 19.31 38.68 -12.24
N ILE A 260 19.90 39.65 -11.51
CA ILE A 260 20.90 39.37 -10.48
C ILE A 260 20.33 38.45 -9.39
N LEU A 261 19.10 38.69 -8.95
CA LEU A 261 18.44 37.87 -7.94
C LEU A 261 18.20 36.44 -8.45
N ALA A 262 17.72 36.29 -9.68
CA ALA A 262 17.49 35.00 -10.32
C ALA A 262 18.80 34.20 -10.53
N MET A 263 19.89 34.87 -10.92
CA MET A 263 21.21 34.25 -11.14
C MET A 263 21.85 33.70 -9.87
N LYS A 264 21.43 34.15 -8.69
CA LYS A 264 21.93 33.63 -7.41
C LYS A 264 21.58 32.16 -7.18
N GLY A 265 20.45 31.70 -7.72
CA GLY A 265 20.00 30.30 -7.68
C GLY A 265 20.36 29.48 -8.92
N ALA A 266 20.92 30.11 -9.97
CA ALA A 266 21.26 29.46 -11.23
C ALA A 266 22.51 28.57 -11.11
N THR A 267 22.54 27.50 -11.90
CA THR A 267 23.73 26.66 -12.13
C THR A 267 24.81 27.44 -12.88
N GLU A 268 26.08 27.03 -12.73
CA GLU A 268 27.21 27.74 -13.33
C GLU A 268 27.14 27.76 -14.87
N SER A 269 26.72 26.65 -15.48
CA SER A 269 26.51 26.54 -16.93
C SER A 269 25.46 27.53 -17.46
N LEU A 270 24.37 27.73 -16.71
CA LEU A 270 23.32 28.68 -17.09
C LEU A 270 23.82 30.13 -16.98
N ARG A 271 24.60 30.44 -15.93
CA ARG A 271 25.23 31.77 -15.81
C ARG A 271 26.17 32.07 -16.97
N GLU A 272 27.04 31.12 -17.33
CA GLU A 272 27.94 31.27 -18.47
C GLU A 272 27.18 31.53 -19.77
N LYS A 273 26.08 30.80 -20.01
CA LYS A 273 25.23 30.98 -21.19
C LYS A 273 24.58 32.36 -21.24
N ILE A 274 24.09 32.85 -20.09
CA ILE A 274 23.52 34.19 -19.96
C ILE A 274 24.60 35.26 -20.17
N PHE A 275 25.79 35.13 -19.58
CA PHE A 275 26.87 36.11 -19.69
C PHE A 275 27.54 36.17 -21.06
N LYS A 276 27.46 35.09 -21.84
CA LYS A 276 27.94 35.04 -23.22
C LYS A 276 27.07 35.88 -24.18
N ASN A 277 25.81 36.12 -23.82
CA ASN A 277 24.79 36.79 -24.64
C ASN A 277 24.51 38.22 -24.17
#